data_AF-A0A9P9DKY4-F1
#
_entry.id   AF-A0A9P9DKY4-F1
#
_cell.length_a   1.000
_cell.length_b   1.000
_cell.length_c   1.000
_cell.angle_alpha   90.00
_cell.angle_beta   90.00
_cell.angle_gamma   90.00
#
_symmetry.space_group_name_H-M   'P 1'
#
loop_
_entity.id
_entity.type
_entity.pdbx_description
1 polymer ?
#
loop_
_entity_poly.entity_id
_entity_poly.type
_entity_poly.pdbx_seq_one_letter_code
_entity_poly.pdbx_strand_id
1 'polypeptide(L)'
;MSCFLNFPREIRDMIYAAILTEERPRPTLGEADWLFKYRRVFEPASARRGEYGCAYSLDEVPRTCANFMACNRQVHEEMKDAIFRAKKKGDLAAKLDCIAEDESFHYFTWLGISLVKTSTPNPVDSRPSFFPGWADRLLEKYRQCPQWTSGSGHPSCQSSSTLINELWVDIRIFGDRSGKWFRNTSPPDRTSWALCAAVKRILEKGPDFSRMEETANTVTVEELVLNVVTPPNVPKEKYLSEDYPLDGTKGGLVHPRTVAKELVDVWNKIWSGDEIKGVYYQVLLERVQRVRVCVDGDTYRVRELRLELERGQAERRRIAARVGW
;
A
#
# COMPACT_ATOMS: atom_id res chain seq x y z
N MET A 1 16.40 -35.26 21.86
CA MET A 1 15.48 -34.27 21.28
C MET A 1 16.27 -33.34 20.37
N SER A 2 15.94 -33.27 19.09
CA SER A 2 16.53 -32.30 18.17
C SER A 2 15.92 -30.92 18.43
N CYS A 3 16.71 -29.95 18.88
CA CYS A 3 16.29 -28.56 18.96
C CYS A 3 16.86 -27.76 17.78
N PHE A 4 16.22 -26.65 17.41
CA PHE A 4 16.61 -25.83 16.26
C PHE A 4 18.11 -25.42 16.28
N LEU A 5 18.65 -25.12 17.46
CA LEU A 5 20.06 -24.72 17.61
C LEU A 5 21.05 -25.88 17.40
N ASN A 6 20.60 -27.13 17.42
CA ASN A 6 21.44 -28.29 17.14
C ASN A 6 21.66 -28.51 15.64
N PHE A 7 20.90 -27.84 14.76
CA PHE A 7 21.16 -27.91 13.32
C PHE A 7 22.49 -27.22 12.98
N PRO A 8 23.24 -27.68 11.97
CA PRO A 8 24.38 -26.93 11.43
C PRO A 8 23.98 -25.51 10.99
N ARG A 9 24.93 -24.58 11.00
CA ARG A 9 24.71 -23.16 10.67
C ARG A 9 24.09 -22.99 9.28
N GLU A 10 24.50 -23.82 8.33
CA GLU A 10 24.06 -23.84 6.94
C GLU A 10 22.56 -24.15 6.86
N ILE A 11 22.10 -25.16 7.61
CA ILE A 11 20.68 -25.53 7.66
C ILE A 11 19.86 -24.42 8.33
N ARG A 12 20.38 -23.81 9.40
CA ARG A 12 19.71 -22.65 10.03
C ARG A 12 19.60 -21.47 9.07
N ASP A 13 20.65 -21.18 8.29
CA ASP A 13 20.64 -20.13 7.27
C ASP A 13 19.61 -20.39 6.17
N MET A 14 19.43 -21.64 5.74
CA MET A 14 18.35 -22.01 4.82
C MET A 14 16.96 -21.78 5.44
N ILE A 15 16.78 -22.12 6.71
CA ILE A 15 15.52 -21.88 7.43
C ILE A 15 15.25 -20.38 7.57
N TYR A 16 16.25 -19.57 7.92
CA TYR A 16 16.11 -18.11 7.99
C TYR A 16 15.72 -17.53 6.63
N ALA A 17 16.37 -17.96 5.56
CA ALA A 17 16.02 -17.54 4.22
C ALA A 17 14.57 -17.93 3.88
N ALA A 18 14.16 -19.17 4.15
CA ALA A 18 12.80 -19.64 3.89
C ALA A 18 11.74 -18.84 4.65
N ILE A 19 11.98 -18.50 5.93
CA ILE A 19 11.08 -17.65 6.73
C ILE A 19 11.00 -16.23 6.15
N LEU A 20 12.14 -15.68 5.72
CA LEU A 20 12.21 -14.31 5.18
C LEU A 20 11.53 -14.19 3.82
N THR A 21 11.55 -15.25 3.01
CA THR A 21 10.95 -15.29 1.67
C THR A 21 9.65 -16.09 1.64
N GLU A 22 9.04 -16.36 2.81
CA GLU A 22 7.80 -17.12 2.88
C GLU A 22 6.67 -16.32 2.23
N GLU A 23 6.06 -16.90 1.21
CA GLU A 23 4.92 -16.35 0.49
C GLU A 23 3.79 -17.35 0.46
N ARG A 24 2.58 -16.85 0.66
CA ARG A 24 1.36 -17.61 0.47
C ARG A 24 1.11 -17.87 -1.02
N PRO A 25 0.41 -18.98 -1.34
CA PRO A 25 -0.05 -19.21 -2.70
C PRO A 25 -0.94 -18.06 -3.16
N ARG A 26 -0.78 -17.67 -4.42
CA ARG A 26 -1.58 -16.59 -5.02
C ARG A 26 -3.04 -17.04 -5.15
N PRO A 27 -4.01 -16.20 -4.80
CA PRO A 27 -5.41 -16.55 -4.94
C PRO A 27 -5.81 -16.68 -6.41
N THR A 28 -6.76 -17.58 -6.70
CA THR A 28 -7.35 -17.75 -8.02
C THR A 28 -8.84 -17.42 -7.96
N LEU A 29 -9.32 -16.58 -8.88
CA LEU A 29 -10.75 -16.34 -9.04
C LEU A 29 -11.40 -17.53 -9.73
N GLY A 30 -12.65 -17.83 -9.37
CA GLY A 30 -13.45 -18.92 -9.96
C GLY A 30 -13.65 -20.16 -9.08
N GLU A 31 -13.02 -20.24 -7.91
CA GLU A 31 -13.30 -21.29 -6.91
C GLU A 31 -14.67 -21.09 -6.24
N ALA A 32 -15.43 -22.15 -5.95
CA ALA A 32 -16.79 -22.01 -5.38
C ALA A 32 -16.91 -21.04 -4.18
N ASP A 33 -15.87 -20.96 -3.35
CA ASP A 33 -15.87 -20.18 -2.10
C ASP A 33 -15.17 -18.82 -2.20
N TRP A 34 -14.68 -18.41 -3.37
CA TRP A 34 -13.84 -17.21 -3.48
C TRP A 34 -14.55 -15.94 -2.99
N LEU A 35 -15.87 -15.83 -3.18
CA LEU A 35 -16.67 -14.68 -2.74
C LEU A 35 -16.67 -14.49 -1.21
N PHE A 36 -16.59 -15.58 -0.44
CA PHE A 36 -16.63 -15.55 1.02
C PHE A 36 -15.25 -15.23 1.63
N LYS A 37 -14.18 -15.36 0.85
CA LYS A 37 -12.81 -15.03 1.28
C LYS A 37 -12.56 -13.52 1.32
N TYR A 38 -13.44 -12.71 0.70
CA TYR A 38 -13.23 -11.26 0.59
C TYR A 38 -14.36 -10.45 1.20
N ARG A 39 -13.99 -9.42 1.96
CA ARG A 39 -14.89 -8.35 2.35
C ARG A 39 -14.92 -7.27 1.26
N ARG A 40 -16.03 -7.23 0.52
CA ARG A 40 -16.29 -6.18 -0.47
C ARG A 40 -16.72 -4.88 0.22
N VAL A 41 -16.19 -3.76 -0.27
CA VAL A 41 -16.65 -2.43 0.14
C VAL A 41 -17.69 -1.94 -0.87
N PHE A 42 -18.96 -2.06 -0.51
CA PHE A 42 -20.08 -1.61 -1.34
C PHE A 42 -20.38 -0.11 -1.17
N GLU A 43 -21.09 0.46 -2.13
CA GLU A 43 -21.67 1.80 -2.03
C GLU A 43 -22.81 1.82 -0.98
N PRO A 44 -23.00 2.92 -0.23
CA PRO A 44 -22.38 4.25 -0.34
C PRO A 44 -21.06 4.41 0.44
N ALA A 45 -20.62 3.39 1.19
CA ALA A 45 -19.41 3.46 2.01
C ALA A 45 -18.16 3.73 1.16
N SER A 46 -18.14 3.18 -0.06
CA SER A 46 -17.09 3.38 -1.05
C SER A 46 -16.88 4.86 -1.43
N ALA A 47 -17.95 5.59 -1.77
CA ALA A 47 -17.87 7.02 -2.13
C ALA A 47 -17.44 7.91 -0.96
N ARG A 48 -17.89 7.59 0.27
CA ARG A 48 -17.52 8.35 1.47
C ARG A 48 -16.07 8.11 1.90
N ARG A 49 -15.53 6.91 1.68
CA ARG A 49 -14.20 6.50 2.14
C ARG A 49 -13.14 6.51 1.05
N GLY A 50 -13.55 6.69 -0.21
CA GLY A 50 -12.69 6.55 -1.38
C GLY A 50 -12.39 5.10 -1.79
N GLU A 51 -12.91 4.09 -1.08
CA GLU A 51 -12.60 2.67 -1.31
C GLU A 51 -13.36 2.10 -2.53
N TYR A 52 -13.12 2.65 -3.73
CA TYR A 52 -13.84 2.36 -4.98
C TYR A 52 -13.57 0.95 -5.53
N GLY A 53 -14.53 0.03 -5.36
CA GLY A 53 -14.43 -1.34 -5.92
C GLY A 53 -13.42 -2.24 -5.22
N CYS A 54 -12.92 -1.85 -4.06
CA CYS A 54 -11.98 -2.66 -3.30
C CYS A 54 -12.69 -3.81 -2.58
N ALA A 55 -12.05 -4.97 -2.60
CA ALA A 55 -12.40 -6.14 -1.82
C ALA A 55 -11.14 -6.64 -1.12
N TYR A 56 -11.19 -6.84 0.18
CA TYR A 56 -10.02 -7.20 0.97
C TYR A 56 -10.15 -8.61 1.51
N SER A 57 -9.09 -9.41 1.43
CA SER A 57 -9.10 -10.77 1.96
C SER A 57 -9.39 -10.75 3.48
N LEU A 58 -10.18 -11.72 3.91
CA LEU A 58 -10.49 -12.02 5.32
C LEU A 58 -9.49 -13.00 5.95
N ASP A 59 -8.54 -13.51 5.16
CA ASP A 59 -7.48 -14.38 5.67
C ASP A 59 -6.63 -13.63 6.71
N GLU A 60 -6.08 -14.37 7.67
CA GLU A 60 -5.17 -13.80 8.67
C GLU A 60 -3.98 -13.10 7.99
N VAL A 61 -3.45 -12.02 8.58
CA VAL A 61 -2.25 -11.37 8.05
C VAL A 61 -1.05 -12.35 8.09
N PRO A 62 -0.21 -12.44 7.04
CA PRO A 62 1.00 -13.26 7.08
C PRO A 62 1.87 -12.93 8.29
N ARG A 63 2.46 -13.97 8.89
CA ARG A 63 3.33 -13.81 10.05
C ARG A 63 4.64 -13.13 9.64
N THR A 64 5.16 -12.30 10.53
CA THR A 64 6.50 -11.70 10.38
C THR A 64 7.54 -12.58 11.09
N CYS A 65 8.83 -12.34 10.81
CA CYS A 65 9.91 -13.03 11.53
C CYS A 65 10.14 -12.50 12.97
N ALA A 66 9.37 -11.50 13.42
CA ALA A 66 9.59 -10.82 14.70
C ALA A 66 9.55 -11.77 15.90
N ASN A 67 8.56 -12.66 15.95
CA ASN A 67 8.44 -13.64 17.02
C ASN A 67 9.64 -14.59 17.06
N PHE A 68 10.15 -14.98 15.88
CA PHE A 68 11.30 -15.87 15.79
C PHE A 68 12.60 -15.20 16.24
N MET A 69 12.78 -13.92 15.89
CA MET A 69 13.90 -13.11 16.38
C MET A 69 13.87 -12.94 17.90
N ALA A 70 12.68 -12.89 18.51
CA ALA A 70 12.52 -12.74 19.95
C ALA A 70 12.83 -14.02 20.75
N CYS A 71 12.92 -15.20 20.11
CA CYS A 71 13.08 -16.47 20.83
C CYS A 71 14.44 -16.65 21.51
N ASN A 72 15.53 -16.15 20.92
CA ASN A 72 16.89 -16.41 21.39
C ASN A 72 17.91 -15.40 20.84
N ARG A 73 18.92 -15.02 21.64
CA ARG A 73 19.95 -14.03 21.24
C ARG A 73 20.78 -14.48 20.03
N GLN A 74 21.15 -15.76 19.95
CA GLN A 74 21.87 -16.30 18.79
C GLN A 74 20.99 -16.24 17.54
N VAL A 75 19.73 -16.68 17.64
CA VAL A 75 18.75 -16.60 16.54
C VAL A 75 18.57 -15.16 16.06
N HIS A 76 18.52 -14.22 16.98
CA HIS A 76 18.39 -12.79 16.67
C HIS A 76 19.55 -12.26 15.82
N GLU A 77 20.80 -12.49 16.24
CA GLU A 77 21.97 -12.05 15.48
C GLU A 77 22.10 -12.79 14.14
N GLU A 78 21.89 -14.10 14.15
CA GLU A 78 21.90 -14.91 12.93
C GLU A 78 20.83 -14.48 11.91
N MET A 79 19.62 -14.15 12.38
CA MET A 79 18.55 -13.64 11.54
C MET A 79 18.83 -12.24 11.02
N LYS A 80 19.47 -11.36 11.81
CA LYS A 80 19.93 -10.04 11.30
C LYS A 80 20.90 -10.19 10.14
N ASP A 81 21.83 -11.14 10.21
CA ASP A 81 22.75 -11.43 9.10
C ASP A 81 22.00 -11.94 7.86
N ALA A 82 21.02 -12.82 8.06
CA ALA A 82 20.15 -13.30 6.98
C ALA A 82 19.35 -12.15 6.34
N ILE A 83 18.76 -11.29 7.16
CA ILE A 83 18.05 -10.07 6.72
C ILE A 83 18.98 -9.18 5.91
N PHE A 84 20.20 -8.91 6.40
CA PHE A 84 21.15 -8.08 5.70
C PHE A 84 21.53 -8.65 4.33
N ARG A 85 21.77 -9.97 4.24
CA ARG A 85 22.04 -10.67 2.99
C ARG A 85 20.87 -10.61 2.02
N ALA A 86 19.64 -10.86 2.50
CA ALA A 86 18.44 -10.81 1.66
C ALA A 86 18.12 -9.38 1.20
N LYS A 87 18.39 -8.35 2.03
CA LYS A 87 18.23 -6.95 1.63
C LYS A 87 19.17 -6.57 0.50
N LYS A 88 20.42 -7.03 0.55
CA LYS A 88 21.40 -6.83 -0.53
C LYS A 88 20.98 -7.46 -1.85
N LYS A 89 20.17 -8.53 -1.81
CA LYS A 89 19.63 -9.20 -3.00
C LYS A 89 18.32 -8.59 -3.51
N GLY A 90 17.65 -7.76 -2.71
CA GLY A 90 16.32 -7.25 -3.03
C GLY A 90 15.19 -8.25 -2.78
N ASP A 91 15.45 -9.31 -2.00
CA ASP A 91 14.47 -10.39 -1.77
C ASP A 91 13.46 -10.08 -0.65
N LEU A 92 13.58 -8.92 -0.01
CA LEU A 92 12.79 -8.55 1.17
C LEU A 92 11.80 -7.43 0.86
N ALA A 93 10.59 -7.84 0.48
CA ALA A 93 9.46 -6.95 0.26
C ALA A 93 8.23 -7.45 1.01
N ALA A 94 7.40 -6.53 1.50
CA ALA A 94 6.04 -6.86 1.86
C ALA A 94 5.26 -7.04 0.54
N LYS A 95 4.66 -8.21 0.32
CA LYS A 95 4.03 -8.59 -0.95
C LYS A 95 2.52 -8.62 -0.84
N LEU A 96 1.88 -7.83 -1.69
CA LEU A 96 0.44 -7.74 -1.85
C LEU A 96 0.07 -8.17 -3.27
N ASP A 97 -0.96 -9.00 -3.39
CA ASP A 97 -1.56 -9.34 -4.67
C ASP A 97 -2.85 -8.54 -4.85
N CYS A 98 -3.07 -8.03 -6.05
CA CYS A 98 -4.27 -7.33 -6.49
C CYS A 98 -4.80 -8.00 -7.75
N ILE A 99 -5.97 -8.64 -7.66
CA ILE A 99 -6.67 -9.12 -8.86
C ILE A 99 -7.65 -8.04 -9.31
N ALA A 100 -7.45 -7.50 -10.50
CA ALA A 100 -8.35 -6.54 -11.13
C ALA A 100 -9.34 -7.27 -12.07
N GLU A 101 -10.51 -7.63 -11.54
CA GLU A 101 -11.59 -8.30 -12.28
C GLU A 101 -12.36 -7.28 -13.13
N ASP A 102 -12.29 -7.40 -14.45
CA ASP A 102 -12.99 -6.56 -15.45
C ASP A 102 -12.78 -5.05 -15.22
N GLU A 103 -11.63 -4.66 -14.66
CA GLU A 103 -11.33 -3.30 -14.12
C GLU A 103 -12.37 -2.76 -13.11
N SER A 104 -13.24 -3.63 -12.60
CA SER A 104 -14.41 -3.27 -11.80
C SER A 104 -14.26 -3.64 -10.34
N PHE A 105 -13.65 -4.76 -10.03
CA PHE A 105 -13.40 -5.15 -8.65
C PHE A 105 -11.92 -5.46 -8.47
N HIS A 106 -11.39 -5.04 -7.32
CA HIS A 106 -9.98 -5.14 -7.00
C HIS A 106 -9.82 -5.92 -5.70
N TYR A 107 -9.36 -7.16 -5.83
CA TYR A 107 -9.22 -8.10 -4.71
C TYR A 107 -7.81 -8.05 -4.17
N PHE A 108 -7.64 -7.52 -2.96
CA PHE A 108 -6.36 -7.35 -2.30
C PHE A 108 -6.11 -8.49 -1.31
N THR A 109 -4.96 -9.15 -1.45
CA THR A 109 -4.56 -10.29 -0.62
C THR A 109 -3.09 -10.16 -0.23
N TRP A 110 -2.77 -10.25 1.06
CA TRP A 110 -1.39 -10.32 1.48
C TRP A 110 -0.78 -11.68 1.11
N LEU A 111 0.35 -11.66 0.41
CA LEU A 111 1.14 -12.85 0.11
C LEU A 111 2.23 -13.07 1.17
N GLY A 112 2.87 -12.00 1.64
CA GLY A 112 3.93 -12.09 2.65
C GLY A 112 4.24 -10.74 3.28
N ILE A 113 4.65 -10.75 4.55
CA ILE A 113 5.10 -9.54 5.27
C ILE A 113 6.41 -9.89 5.98
N SER A 114 7.52 -9.81 5.26
CA SER A 114 8.79 -10.31 5.77
C SER A 114 9.38 -9.44 6.88
N LEU A 115 9.38 -8.12 6.70
CA LEU A 115 10.03 -7.19 7.64
C LEU A 115 9.28 -5.87 7.77
N VAL A 116 9.01 -5.54 9.04
CA VAL A 116 8.38 -4.29 9.44
C VAL A 116 9.16 -3.76 10.63
N LYS A 117 9.72 -2.55 10.53
CA LYS A 117 10.39 -1.92 11.68
C LYS A 117 9.37 -1.11 12.44
N THR A 118 9.01 -1.56 13.63
CA THR A 118 8.15 -0.81 14.54
C THR A 118 8.99 -0.14 15.60
N SER A 119 8.86 1.19 15.73
CA SER A 119 9.53 1.99 16.74
C SER A 119 8.48 2.56 17.68
N THR A 120 8.66 2.39 18.99
CA THR A 120 7.91 3.14 19.99
C THR A 120 8.76 4.35 20.40
N PRO A 121 8.26 5.59 20.28
CA PRO A 121 8.98 6.77 20.70
C PRO A 121 9.29 6.66 22.19
N ASN A 122 10.55 6.86 22.56
CA ASN A 122 10.93 6.91 23.97
C ASN A 122 10.23 8.11 24.62
N PRO A 123 9.54 7.92 25.76
CA PRO A 123 8.76 8.98 26.41
C PRO A 123 9.62 10.15 26.92
N VAL A 124 10.94 9.99 26.95
CA VAL A 124 11.89 10.98 27.48
C VAL A 124 12.31 12.02 26.43
N ASP A 125 12.17 11.72 25.12
CA ASP A 125 12.86 12.47 24.06
C ASP A 125 11.97 13.24 23.08
N SER A 126 10.67 13.44 23.33
CA SER A 126 9.88 14.18 22.34
C SER A 126 8.68 14.97 22.88
N ARG A 127 8.71 16.28 22.61
CA ARG A 127 7.60 16.97 21.93
C ARG A 127 7.83 16.78 20.43
N PRO A 128 7.17 15.80 19.81
CA PRO A 128 7.19 15.68 18.37
C PRO A 128 5.94 16.40 17.84
N SER A 129 6.12 17.47 17.07
CA SER A 129 5.05 17.97 16.20
C SER A 129 4.86 16.94 15.08
N PHE A 130 4.11 15.87 15.37
CA PHE A 130 3.84 14.77 14.44
C PHE A 130 2.71 15.08 13.45
N PHE A 131 2.08 16.25 13.56
CA PHE A 131 1.06 16.63 12.61
C PHE A 131 1.72 17.27 11.38
N PRO A 132 1.29 16.89 10.16
CA PRO A 132 1.55 17.70 8.98
C PRO A 132 1.17 19.15 9.25
N GLY A 133 1.91 20.13 8.73
CA GLY A 133 1.62 21.56 8.97
C GLY A 133 0.24 22.05 8.50
N TRP A 134 -0.52 21.22 7.78
CA TRP A 134 -1.95 21.46 7.47
C TRP A 134 -2.88 20.85 8.54
N ALA A 135 -2.54 19.69 9.09
CA ALA A 135 -3.27 19.04 10.17
C ALA A 135 -3.10 19.82 11.47
N ASP A 136 -1.92 20.40 11.72
CA ASP A 136 -1.72 21.37 12.80
C ASP A 136 -2.66 22.57 12.65
N ARG A 137 -2.81 23.14 11.44
CA ARG A 137 -3.74 24.26 11.19
C ARG A 137 -5.21 23.88 11.35
N LEU A 138 -5.58 22.65 10.98
CA LEU A 138 -6.93 22.12 11.17
C LEU A 138 -7.22 21.89 12.66
N LEU A 139 -6.29 21.24 13.38
CA LEU A 139 -6.36 21.03 14.83
C LEU A 139 -6.33 22.34 15.61
N GLU A 140 -5.57 23.33 15.18
CA GLU A 140 -5.52 24.66 15.79
C GLU A 140 -6.87 25.39 15.62
N LYS A 141 -7.55 25.20 14.48
CA LYS A 141 -8.91 25.69 14.26
C LYS A 141 -9.95 24.97 15.13
N TYR A 142 -9.78 23.68 15.41
CA TYR A 142 -10.65 22.91 16.30
C TYR A 142 -10.34 23.12 17.79
N ARG A 143 -9.10 23.44 18.16
CA ARG A 143 -8.69 23.77 19.54
C ARG A 143 -9.28 25.08 20.05
N GLN A 144 -9.70 25.97 19.17
CA GLN A 144 -10.44 27.18 19.51
C GLN A 144 -11.91 26.90 19.89
N CYS A 145 -12.38 25.66 19.79
CA CYS A 145 -13.73 25.28 20.20
C CYS A 145 -13.78 24.98 21.72
N PRO A 146 -14.51 25.78 22.52
CA PRO A 146 -14.46 25.72 23.99
C PRO A 146 -15.14 24.48 24.62
N GLN A 147 -15.67 23.54 23.83
CA GLN A 147 -16.39 22.36 24.33
C GLN A 147 -15.49 21.14 24.62
N TRP A 148 -14.19 21.19 24.32
CA TRP A 148 -13.29 20.03 24.45
C TRP A 148 -12.40 20.01 25.70
N THR A 149 -12.64 20.91 26.66
CA THR A 149 -11.81 21.07 27.88
C THR A 149 -12.30 20.27 29.09
N SER A 150 -13.16 19.28 28.93
CA SER A 150 -13.61 18.46 30.06
C SER A 150 -13.81 17.01 29.68
N GLY A 151 -12.88 16.14 30.11
CA GLY A 151 -13.12 14.71 30.13
C GLY A 151 -11.87 13.85 30.06
N SER A 152 -11.39 13.42 31.23
CA SER A 152 -10.46 12.30 31.46
C SER A 152 -9.03 12.44 30.94
N GLY A 153 -8.06 12.29 31.85
CA GLY A 153 -6.67 12.06 31.50
C GLY A 153 -6.57 10.77 30.70
N HIS A 154 -6.53 10.89 29.37
CA HIS A 154 -6.25 9.76 28.52
C HIS A 154 -4.84 9.27 28.85
N PRO A 155 -4.63 7.97 29.14
CA PRO A 155 -3.29 7.41 29.19
C PRO A 155 -2.61 7.78 27.88
N SER A 156 -1.41 8.35 27.99
CA SER A 156 -0.61 8.80 26.86
C SER A 156 -0.64 7.74 25.77
N CYS A 157 -1.38 8.01 24.70
CA CYS A 157 -1.51 7.08 23.59
C CYS A 157 -0.11 6.97 22.97
N GLN A 158 0.59 5.89 23.29
CA GLN A 158 1.92 5.63 22.73
C GLN A 158 1.72 5.39 21.23
N SER A 159 1.98 6.44 20.44
CA SER A 159 1.99 6.32 19.00
C SER A 159 3.18 5.44 18.62
N SER A 160 2.96 4.38 17.86
CA SER A 160 4.06 3.62 17.25
C SER A 160 4.31 4.16 15.85
N SER A 161 5.53 4.01 15.34
CA SER A 161 5.83 4.23 13.93
C SER A 161 6.26 2.93 13.30
N THR A 162 5.81 2.70 12.08
CA THR A 162 6.07 1.50 11.31
C THR A 162 6.67 1.88 9.97
N LEU A 163 7.80 1.28 9.63
CA LEU A 163 8.48 1.48 8.35
C LEU A 163 8.47 0.19 7.54
N ILE A 164 7.90 0.27 6.34
CA ILE A 164 7.96 -0.76 5.29
C ILE A 164 9.02 -0.29 4.28
N ASN A 165 10.11 -1.04 4.17
CA ASN A 165 11.19 -0.70 3.23
C ASN A 165 10.73 -0.79 1.77
N GLU A 166 10.08 -1.89 1.40
CA GLU A 166 9.50 -2.07 0.08
C GLU A 166 8.13 -2.74 0.21
N LEU A 167 7.09 -2.11 -0.36
CA LEU A 167 5.77 -2.68 -0.55
C LEU A 167 5.59 -3.02 -2.03
N TRP A 168 5.62 -4.30 -2.34
CA TRP A 168 5.46 -4.82 -3.70
C TRP A 168 4.02 -5.24 -3.93
N VAL A 169 3.36 -4.66 -4.92
CA VAL A 169 1.99 -4.98 -5.30
C VAL A 169 1.97 -5.58 -6.70
N ASP A 170 1.68 -6.87 -6.81
CA ASP A 170 1.43 -7.54 -8.09
C ASP A 170 -0.02 -7.31 -8.51
N ILE A 171 -0.22 -6.73 -9.69
CA ILE A 171 -1.53 -6.35 -10.23
C ILE A 171 -1.84 -7.29 -11.41
N ARG A 172 -2.73 -8.25 -11.18
CA ARG A 172 -3.13 -9.25 -12.17
C ARG A 172 -4.46 -8.85 -12.79
N ILE A 173 -4.47 -8.65 -14.10
CA ILE A 173 -5.70 -8.36 -14.85
C ILE A 173 -6.45 -9.68 -15.05
N PHE A 174 -7.74 -9.72 -14.68
CA PHE A 174 -8.58 -10.89 -14.84
C PHE A 174 -9.88 -10.52 -15.56
N GLY A 175 -10.26 -11.34 -16.54
CA GLY A 175 -11.46 -11.10 -17.35
C GLY A 175 -11.26 -10.04 -18.43
N ASP A 176 -12.36 -9.50 -18.97
CA ASP A 176 -12.34 -8.46 -19.99
C ASP A 176 -13.18 -7.25 -19.55
N ARG A 177 -12.93 -6.07 -20.12
CA ARG A 177 -13.65 -4.87 -19.70
C ARG A 177 -15.12 -4.83 -20.20
N SER A 178 -15.64 -5.89 -20.82
CA SER A 178 -17.03 -5.90 -21.30
C SER A 178 -18.01 -5.79 -20.13
N GLY A 179 -17.66 -6.39 -18.99
CA GLY A 179 -18.45 -6.31 -17.74
C GLY A 179 -18.37 -4.95 -17.04
N LYS A 180 -17.42 -4.07 -17.40
CA LYS A 180 -17.13 -2.81 -16.70
C LYS A 180 -18.37 -1.92 -16.61
N TRP A 181 -19.01 -1.67 -17.75
CA TRP A 181 -20.15 -0.76 -17.87
C TRP A 181 -21.46 -1.37 -17.37
N PHE A 182 -21.58 -2.69 -17.37
CA PHE A 182 -22.76 -3.36 -16.84
C PHE A 182 -22.77 -3.38 -15.31
N ARG A 183 -21.59 -3.59 -14.70
CA ARG A 183 -21.44 -3.75 -13.25
C ARG A 183 -21.26 -2.42 -12.52
N ASN A 184 -20.82 -1.36 -13.20
CA ASN A 184 -20.68 -0.05 -12.57
C ASN A 184 -20.78 1.10 -13.58
N THR A 185 -21.46 2.18 -13.20
CA THR A 185 -21.53 3.44 -13.94
C THR A 185 -20.37 4.39 -13.61
N SER A 186 -19.42 3.95 -12.79
CA SER A 186 -18.33 4.78 -12.29
C SER A 186 -17.29 5.15 -13.37
N PRO A 187 -16.57 6.28 -13.21
CA PRO A 187 -15.63 6.83 -14.19
C PRO A 187 -14.44 5.90 -14.52
N PRO A 188 -13.67 6.20 -15.58
CA PRO A 188 -12.37 5.58 -15.85
C PRO A 188 -11.38 5.67 -14.67
N ASP A 189 -10.28 4.92 -14.77
CA ASP A 189 -9.14 4.89 -13.81
C ASP A 189 -9.37 4.16 -12.49
N ARG A 190 -10.24 3.15 -12.49
CA ARG A 190 -10.62 2.47 -11.25
C ARG A 190 -9.48 1.71 -10.61
N THR A 191 -8.54 1.17 -11.39
CA THR A 191 -7.46 0.33 -10.86
C THR A 191 -6.47 1.15 -10.06
N SER A 192 -6.03 2.28 -10.62
CA SER A 192 -5.11 3.19 -9.94
C SER A 192 -5.73 3.77 -8.67
N TRP A 193 -6.99 4.20 -8.71
CA TRP A 193 -7.69 4.69 -7.50
C TRP A 193 -7.93 3.58 -6.46
N ALA A 194 -8.24 2.35 -6.88
CA ALA A 194 -8.39 1.23 -5.97
C ALA A 194 -7.06 0.88 -5.27
N LEU A 195 -5.94 0.96 -5.99
CA LEU A 195 -4.61 0.80 -5.40
C LEU A 195 -4.30 1.92 -4.40
N CYS A 196 -4.59 3.18 -4.75
CA CYS A 196 -4.47 4.29 -3.81
C CYS A 196 -5.33 4.07 -2.55
N ALA A 197 -6.55 3.55 -2.69
CA ALA A 197 -7.42 3.19 -1.58
C ALA A 197 -6.82 2.09 -0.70
N ALA A 198 -6.34 1.01 -1.30
CA ALA A 198 -5.72 -0.08 -0.56
C ALA A 198 -4.45 0.36 0.17
N VAL A 199 -3.57 1.14 -0.47
CA VAL A 199 -2.37 1.67 0.16
C VAL A 199 -2.72 2.64 1.28
N LYS A 200 -3.66 3.56 1.06
CA LYS A 200 -4.15 4.48 2.12
C LYS A 200 -4.69 3.70 3.31
N ARG A 201 -5.47 2.65 3.06
CA ARG A 201 -5.99 1.76 4.09
C ARG A 201 -4.89 1.11 4.91
N ILE A 202 -3.84 0.59 4.26
CA ILE A 202 -2.67 0.02 4.95
C ILE A 202 -1.99 1.09 5.82
N LEU A 203 -1.87 2.31 5.31
CA LEU A 203 -1.19 3.41 6.00
C LEU A 203 -1.95 3.92 7.24
N GLU A 204 -3.29 3.88 7.22
CA GLU A 204 -4.15 4.41 8.28
C GLU A 204 -4.62 3.34 9.29
N LYS A 205 -4.99 2.16 8.77
CA LYS A 205 -5.62 1.07 9.54
C LYS A 205 -4.67 -0.10 9.78
N GLY A 206 -3.48 -0.09 9.17
CA GLY A 206 -2.51 -1.16 9.27
C GLY A 206 -2.77 -2.34 8.31
N PRO A 207 -1.99 -3.43 8.43
CA PRO A 207 -2.03 -4.54 7.48
C PRO A 207 -3.25 -5.46 7.64
N ASP A 208 -3.93 -5.42 8.78
CA ASP A 208 -5.11 -6.25 9.05
C ASP A 208 -6.36 -5.66 8.39
N PHE A 209 -6.74 -6.24 7.25
CA PHE A 209 -7.89 -5.75 6.49
C PHE A 209 -9.23 -6.01 7.17
N SER A 210 -9.31 -6.92 8.14
CA SER A 210 -10.54 -7.17 8.91
C SER A 210 -10.87 -5.97 9.81
N ARG A 211 -9.85 -5.26 10.29
CA ARG A 211 -9.98 -4.07 11.13
C ARG A 211 -10.49 -2.88 10.33
N MET A 212 -11.42 -2.14 10.95
CA MET A 212 -12.00 -0.93 10.37
C MET A 212 -11.62 0.33 11.13
N GLU A 213 -11.06 0.17 12.32
CA GLU A 213 -10.65 1.25 13.21
C GLU A 213 -9.31 1.84 12.75
N GLU A 214 -9.17 3.14 12.95
CA GLU A 214 -7.89 3.82 12.73
C GLU A 214 -6.89 3.36 13.77
N THR A 215 -5.64 3.17 13.34
CA THR A 215 -4.56 2.82 14.26
C THR A 215 -3.79 4.06 14.67
N ALA A 216 -3.40 4.17 15.94
CA ALA A 216 -2.46 5.20 16.39
C ALA A 216 -1.02 4.97 15.86
N ASN A 217 -0.81 3.91 15.08
CA ASN A 217 0.45 3.56 14.46
C ASN A 217 0.61 4.33 13.15
N THR A 218 1.71 5.06 13.00
CA THR A 218 2.04 5.74 11.75
C THR A 218 2.84 4.81 10.86
N VAL A 219 2.21 4.28 9.82
CA VAL A 219 2.89 3.45 8.81
C VAL A 219 3.46 4.34 7.71
N THR A 220 4.68 4.06 7.28
CA THR A 220 5.38 4.72 6.17
C THR A 220 5.99 3.67 5.24
N VAL A 221 6.09 4.01 3.96
CA VAL A 221 6.62 3.14 2.90
C VAL A 221 7.78 3.88 2.23
N GLU A 222 8.98 3.30 2.26
CA GLU A 222 10.14 3.85 1.52
C GLU A 222 9.92 3.70 0.02
N GLU A 223 9.65 2.49 -0.46
CA GLU A 223 9.35 2.22 -1.86
C GLU A 223 8.05 1.45 -2.04
N LEU A 224 7.15 1.98 -2.87
CA LEU A 224 5.97 1.28 -3.37
C LEU A 224 6.24 0.80 -4.80
N VAL A 225 6.31 -0.51 -5.00
CA VAL A 225 6.43 -1.12 -6.33
C VAL A 225 5.05 -1.58 -6.79
N LEU A 226 4.58 -1.06 -7.92
CA LEU A 226 3.33 -1.43 -8.55
C LEU A 226 3.64 -2.21 -9.83
N ASN A 227 3.58 -3.54 -9.77
CA ASN A 227 3.95 -4.41 -10.86
C ASN A 227 2.71 -4.93 -11.59
N VAL A 228 2.48 -4.50 -12.83
CA VAL A 228 1.40 -5.03 -13.66
C VAL A 228 1.86 -6.34 -14.28
N VAL A 229 1.16 -7.42 -13.97
CA VAL A 229 1.49 -8.78 -14.41
C VAL A 229 0.63 -9.14 -15.63
N THR A 230 1.29 -9.47 -16.73
CA THR A 230 0.65 -9.92 -17.95
C THR A 230 0.05 -11.32 -17.75
N PRO A 231 -1.25 -11.53 -18.04
CA PRO A 231 -1.86 -12.85 -17.96
C PRO A 231 -1.13 -13.86 -18.87
N PRO A 232 -0.80 -15.06 -18.37
CA PRO A 232 -0.12 -16.06 -19.19
C PRO A 232 -1.02 -16.56 -20.32
N ASN A 233 -0.41 -16.92 -21.45
CA ASN A 233 -1.08 -17.57 -22.59
C ASN A 233 -2.18 -16.73 -23.29
N VAL A 234 -2.17 -15.41 -23.13
CA VAL A 234 -3.08 -14.54 -23.88
C VAL A 234 -2.42 -14.05 -25.17
N PRO A 235 -3.00 -14.33 -26.36
CA PRO A 235 -2.51 -13.80 -27.63
C PRO A 235 -2.54 -12.27 -27.68
N LYS A 236 -1.54 -11.66 -28.32
CA LYS A 236 -1.41 -10.18 -28.40
C LYS A 236 -2.62 -9.52 -29.05
N GLU A 237 -3.30 -10.22 -29.95
CA GLU A 237 -4.45 -9.76 -30.73
C GLU A 237 -5.71 -9.59 -29.87
N LYS A 238 -5.76 -10.21 -28.69
CA LYS A 238 -6.89 -10.06 -27.76
C LYS A 238 -6.82 -8.79 -26.94
N TYR A 239 -5.65 -8.17 -26.86
CA TYR A 239 -5.48 -6.92 -26.14
C TYR A 239 -6.01 -5.75 -26.96
N LEU A 240 -6.58 -4.78 -26.24
CA LEU A 240 -6.83 -3.46 -26.79
C LEU A 240 -5.49 -2.75 -27.08
N SER A 241 -5.54 -1.71 -27.90
CA SER A 241 -4.36 -0.89 -28.21
C SER A 241 -3.72 -0.37 -26.91
N GLU A 242 -2.39 -0.25 -26.88
CA GLU A 242 -1.68 0.30 -25.72
C GLU A 242 -2.14 1.73 -25.39
N ASP A 243 -2.44 2.51 -26.42
CA ASP A 243 -2.95 3.88 -26.34
C ASP A 243 -4.47 3.95 -26.23
N TYR A 244 -5.13 2.83 -25.94
CA TYR A 244 -6.57 2.81 -25.79
C TYR A 244 -7.00 3.79 -24.68
N PRO A 245 -7.96 4.70 -24.96
CA PRO A 245 -8.31 5.74 -24.03
C PRO A 245 -9.03 5.15 -22.81
N LEU A 246 -8.71 5.67 -21.62
CA LEU A 246 -9.17 5.10 -20.34
C LEU A 246 -10.71 5.11 -20.23
N ASP A 247 -11.35 6.11 -20.82
CA ASP A 247 -12.79 6.34 -20.91
C ASP A 247 -13.51 5.60 -22.06
N GLY A 248 -12.78 4.91 -22.94
CA GLY A 248 -13.39 4.28 -24.11
C GLY A 248 -14.40 3.18 -23.74
N THR A 249 -15.47 2.99 -24.52
CA THR A 249 -16.52 2.00 -24.19
C THR A 249 -16.31 0.60 -24.77
N LYS A 250 -15.33 0.42 -25.66
CA LYS A 250 -15.04 -0.86 -26.32
C LYS A 250 -14.70 -1.96 -25.29
N GLY A 251 -15.32 -3.12 -25.44
CA GLY A 251 -14.97 -4.34 -24.69
C GLY A 251 -13.68 -4.97 -25.20
N GLY A 252 -12.97 -5.69 -24.33
CA GLY A 252 -11.71 -6.36 -24.64
C GLY A 252 -10.77 -6.43 -23.44
N LEU A 253 -9.67 -7.15 -23.60
CA LEU A 253 -8.66 -7.25 -22.55
C LEU A 253 -7.78 -6.00 -22.58
N VAL A 254 -7.59 -5.35 -21.43
CA VAL A 254 -6.74 -4.16 -21.35
C VAL A 254 -5.28 -4.54 -21.43
N HIS A 255 -4.53 -3.77 -22.21
CA HIS A 255 -3.09 -3.94 -22.32
C HIS A 255 -2.40 -3.58 -20.99
N PRO A 256 -1.47 -4.39 -20.47
CA PRO A 256 -0.75 -4.11 -19.22
C PRO A 256 -0.10 -2.72 -19.18
N ARG A 257 0.43 -2.25 -20.32
CA ARG A 257 1.01 -0.90 -20.44
C ARG A 257 -0.01 0.23 -20.29
N THR A 258 -1.26 0.02 -20.69
CA THR A 258 -2.34 1.00 -20.48
C THR A 258 -2.60 1.17 -18.99
N VAL A 259 -2.63 0.06 -18.24
CA VAL A 259 -2.73 0.09 -16.77
C VAL A 259 -1.51 0.76 -16.16
N ALA A 260 -0.29 0.42 -16.59
CA ALA A 260 0.92 1.06 -16.09
C ALA A 260 0.93 2.58 -16.30
N LYS A 261 0.43 3.06 -17.45
CA LYS A 261 0.26 4.50 -17.72
C LYS A 261 -0.74 5.14 -16.76
N GLU A 262 -1.90 4.50 -16.56
CA GLU A 262 -2.91 4.92 -15.57
C GLU A 262 -2.31 5.04 -14.15
N LEU A 263 -1.50 4.04 -13.73
CA LEU A 263 -0.83 4.02 -12.43
C LEU A 263 0.21 5.13 -12.27
N VAL A 264 0.81 5.60 -13.35
CA VAL A 264 1.70 6.76 -13.32
C VAL A 264 0.88 8.06 -13.20
N ASP A 265 -0.19 8.16 -13.98
CA ASP A 265 -0.99 9.37 -14.10
C ASP A 265 -1.77 9.69 -12.81
N VAL A 266 -2.18 8.69 -12.04
CA VAL A 266 -2.88 8.91 -10.76
C VAL A 266 -2.08 9.77 -9.79
N TRP A 267 -0.75 9.65 -9.77
CA TRP A 267 0.10 10.47 -8.90
C TRP A 267 0.14 11.93 -9.33
N ASN A 268 0.01 12.22 -10.64
CA ASN A 268 -0.15 13.59 -11.12
C ASN A 268 -1.48 14.17 -10.64
N LYS A 269 -2.56 13.38 -10.68
CA LYS A 269 -3.90 13.79 -10.23
C LYS A 269 -3.96 14.05 -8.72
N ILE A 270 -3.32 13.20 -7.92
CA ILE A 270 -3.21 13.40 -6.46
C ILE A 270 -2.41 14.67 -6.17
N TRP A 271 -1.31 14.87 -6.89
CA TRP A 271 -0.44 16.02 -6.73
C TRP A 271 -1.13 17.35 -7.12
N SER A 272 -1.80 17.40 -8.26
CA SER A 272 -2.50 18.60 -8.72
C SER A 272 -3.70 18.93 -7.83
N GLY A 273 -4.38 17.90 -7.32
CA GLY A 273 -5.58 18.06 -6.51
C GLY A 273 -6.80 18.54 -7.30
N ASP A 274 -6.74 18.48 -8.64
CA ASP A 274 -7.82 18.93 -9.52
C ASP A 274 -9.07 18.04 -9.40
N GLU A 275 -8.86 16.75 -9.09
CA GLU A 275 -9.94 15.81 -8.81
C GLU A 275 -10.20 15.74 -7.30
N ILE A 276 -11.48 15.75 -6.89
CA ILE A 276 -11.91 15.58 -5.49
C ILE A 276 -11.26 14.35 -4.85
N LYS A 277 -11.08 13.27 -5.63
CA LYS A 277 -10.39 12.05 -5.20
C LYS A 277 -8.95 12.31 -4.78
N GLY A 278 -8.22 13.17 -5.50
CA GLY A 278 -6.83 13.51 -5.21
C GLY A 278 -6.65 14.06 -3.79
N VAL A 279 -7.61 14.85 -3.29
CA VAL A 279 -7.60 15.40 -1.92
C VAL A 279 -7.63 14.26 -0.88
N TYR A 280 -8.45 13.23 -1.08
CA TYR A 280 -8.52 12.09 -0.16
C TYR A 280 -7.20 11.31 -0.07
N TYR A 281 -6.39 11.33 -1.12
CA TYR A 281 -5.17 10.54 -1.24
C TYR A 281 -3.88 11.32 -0.99
N GLN A 282 -3.96 12.58 -0.53
CA GLN A 282 -2.77 13.39 -0.23
C GLN A 282 -1.85 12.74 0.81
N VAL A 283 -2.41 11.97 1.76
CA VAL A 283 -1.63 11.23 2.76
C VAL A 283 -0.61 10.26 2.12
N LEU A 284 -0.86 9.79 0.89
CA LEU A 284 0.06 8.94 0.16
C LEU A 284 1.35 9.69 -0.20
N LEU A 285 1.25 10.96 -0.59
CA LEU A 285 2.42 11.79 -0.93
C LEU A 285 3.33 12.04 0.28
N GLU A 286 2.76 12.02 1.48
CA GLU A 286 3.50 12.24 2.73
C GLU A 286 4.16 10.96 3.25
N ARG A 287 3.48 9.82 3.10
CA ARG A 287 3.88 8.55 3.73
C ARG A 287 4.56 7.56 2.79
N VAL A 288 4.52 7.78 1.48
CA VAL A 288 5.22 6.98 0.47
C VAL A 288 6.35 7.83 -0.10
N GLN A 289 7.61 7.38 0.03
CA GLN A 289 8.75 8.19 -0.42
C GLN A 289 8.97 8.09 -1.94
N ARG A 290 8.92 6.88 -2.48
CA ARG A 290 9.11 6.57 -3.90
C ARG A 290 8.05 5.61 -4.41
N VAL A 291 7.63 5.79 -5.66
CA VAL A 291 6.80 4.85 -6.40
C VAL A 291 7.53 4.38 -7.64
N ARG A 292 7.56 3.07 -7.85
CA ARG A 292 8.11 2.41 -9.03
C ARG A 292 7.01 1.59 -9.69
N VAL A 293 6.65 1.95 -10.92
CA VAL A 293 5.68 1.20 -11.73
C VAL A 293 6.45 0.26 -12.65
N CYS A 294 6.06 -1.01 -12.65
CA CYS A 294 6.67 -2.06 -13.45
C CYS A 294 5.63 -2.77 -14.32
N VAL A 295 6.09 -3.40 -15.39
CA VAL A 295 5.32 -4.38 -16.17
C VAL A 295 6.16 -5.65 -16.23
N ASP A 296 5.64 -6.75 -15.70
CA ASP A 296 6.33 -8.04 -15.63
C ASP A 296 7.73 -7.97 -14.97
N GLY A 297 7.87 -7.12 -13.95
CA GLY A 297 9.13 -6.88 -13.24
C GLY A 297 10.03 -5.82 -13.88
N ASP A 298 9.82 -5.49 -15.16
CA ASP A 298 10.59 -4.45 -15.84
C ASP A 298 10.09 -3.06 -15.44
N THR A 299 11.02 -2.18 -15.07
CA THR A 299 10.67 -0.82 -14.64
C THR A 299 10.12 0.00 -15.81
N TYR A 300 8.86 0.42 -15.68
CA TYR A 300 8.21 1.30 -16.64
C TYR A 300 8.49 2.77 -16.32
N ARG A 301 8.32 3.17 -15.05
CA ARG A 301 8.59 4.53 -14.58
C ARG A 301 8.84 4.58 -13.08
N VAL A 302 9.67 5.50 -12.64
CA VAL A 302 9.93 5.79 -11.22
C VAL A 302 9.56 7.24 -10.92
N ARG A 303 9.00 7.48 -9.73
CA ARG A 303 8.63 8.80 -9.24
C ARG A 303 9.01 8.99 -7.78
N GLU A 304 9.67 10.10 -7.46
CA GLU A 304 10.12 10.44 -6.11
C GLU A 304 9.11 11.40 -5.46
N LEU A 305 8.13 10.87 -4.73
CA LEU A 305 7.02 11.66 -4.19
C LEU A 305 7.48 12.63 -3.10
N ARG A 306 8.34 12.18 -2.17
CA ARG A 306 8.76 13.01 -1.04
C ARG A 306 9.58 14.22 -1.48
N LEU A 307 10.50 14.03 -2.43
CA LEU A 307 11.32 15.12 -2.96
C LEU A 307 10.48 16.10 -3.78
N GLU A 308 9.49 15.61 -4.53
CA GLU A 308 8.50 16.48 -5.19
C GLU A 308 7.70 17.29 -4.16
N LEU A 309 7.23 16.65 -3.08
CA LEU A 309 6.53 17.30 -1.96
C LEU A 309 7.32 18.44 -1.34
N GLU A 310 8.58 18.16 -0.98
CA GLU A 310 9.48 19.14 -0.38
C GLU A 310 9.75 20.32 -1.33
N ARG A 311 9.96 20.06 -2.63
CA ARG A 311 10.11 21.11 -3.65
C ARG A 311 8.84 21.96 -3.80
N GLY A 312 7.67 21.34 -3.88
CA GLY A 312 6.39 22.05 -3.98
C GLY A 312 6.11 22.93 -2.76
N GLN A 313 6.40 22.42 -1.56
CA GLN A 313 6.28 23.18 -0.32
C GLN A 313 7.30 24.33 -0.22
N ALA A 314 8.53 24.13 -0.70
CA ALA A 314 9.53 25.18 -0.77
C ALA A 314 9.11 26.31 -1.72
N GLU A 315 8.59 25.98 -2.89
CA GLU A 315 8.12 26.98 -3.86
C GLU A 315 6.88 27.73 -3.33
N ARG A 316 5.92 27.05 -2.69
CA ARG A 316 4.79 27.72 -2.03
C ARG A 316 5.25 28.70 -0.94
N ARG A 317 6.24 28.32 -0.13
CA ARG A 317 6.86 29.21 0.87
C ARG A 317 7.51 30.43 0.23
N ARG A 318 8.22 30.24 -0.89
CA ARG A 318 8.84 31.33 -1.66
C ARG A 318 7.80 32.29 -2.25
N ILE A 319 6.70 31.78 -2.80
CA ILE A 319 5.61 32.60 -3.34
C ILE A 319 4.93 33.37 -2.20
N ALA A 320 4.58 32.73 -1.09
CA ALA A 320 3.97 33.39 0.06
C ALA A 320 4.85 34.54 0.60
N ALA A 321 6.17 34.32 0.69
CA ALA A 321 7.13 35.35 1.10
C ALA A 321 7.23 36.53 0.11
N ARG A 322 6.93 36.31 -1.19
CA ARG A 322 6.89 37.38 -2.21
C ARG A 322 5.57 38.15 -2.21
N VAL A 323 4.46 37.49 -1.91
CA VAL A 323 3.12 38.08 -1.99
C VAL A 323 2.74 38.82 -0.69
N GLY A 324 3.54 38.71 0.38
CA GLY A 324 3.38 39.53 1.58
C GLY A 324 2.07 39.26 2.32
N TRP A 325 1.88 38.01 2.76
CA TRP A 325 0.80 37.61 3.67
C TRP A 325 1.33 37.40 5.08
#